data_AF-A0A1H7C912-F1
#
_entry.id   AF-A0A1H7C912-F1
#
_cell.length_a   1.000
_cell.length_b   1.000
_cell.length_c   1.000
_cell.angle_alpha   90.00
_cell.angle_beta   90.00
_cell.angle_gamma   90.00
#
_symmetry.space_group_name_H-M   'P 1'
#
loop_
_entity.id
_entity.type
_entity.pdbx_description
1 polymer ?
#
loop_
_entity_poly.entity_id
_entity_poly.type
_entity_poly.pdbx_seq_one_letter_code
_entity_poly.pdbx_strand_id
1 'polypeptide(L)'
;MTVALREPDSTPVVETAVEGHTDQVMPMGPMHCGANMAISAGPTYDSMKWVSVEPIWPEWACGCGFRMDIDAVDPVSGVWIAALRRQSLQHELAIAQNTLQLAFRKAVQAGAEPGALAEVAGVPSADIEALLR
;
A
#
# COMPACT_ATOMS: atom_id res chain seq x y z
N MET A 1 -42.56 12.93 26.16
CA MET A 1 -42.96 11.86 27.12
C MET A 1 -42.68 10.54 26.43
N THR A 2 -41.89 9.59 26.88
CA THR A 2 -40.89 9.46 27.98
C THR A 2 -40.25 8.11 27.66
N VAL A 3 -38.92 8.06 27.60
CA VAL A 3 -38.15 6.84 27.33
C VAL A 3 -38.22 5.94 28.56
N ALA A 4 -38.73 4.71 28.41
CA ALA A 4 -38.65 3.70 29.47
C ALA A 4 -37.31 2.96 29.35
N LEU A 5 -36.35 3.36 30.20
CA LEU A 5 -35.11 2.63 30.43
C LEU A 5 -35.42 1.33 31.17
N ARG A 6 -35.00 0.20 30.62
CA ARG A 6 -35.06 -1.11 31.27
C ARG A 6 -33.66 -1.42 31.80
N GLU A 7 -33.52 -1.48 33.11
CA GLU A 7 -32.27 -1.83 33.78
C GLU A 7 -31.98 -3.33 33.60
N PRO A 8 -30.74 -3.73 33.26
CA PRO A 8 -30.32 -5.11 33.40
C PRO A 8 -29.90 -5.38 34.86
N ASP A 9 -30.62 -6.33 35.46
CA ASP A 9 -30.41 -6.85 36.81
C ASP A 9 -29.01 -7.47 36.97
N SER A 10 -28.38 -7.21 38.10
CA SER A 10 -27.03 -7.65 38.44
C SER A 10 -27.07 -8.98 39.17
N THR A 11 -26.61 -10.06 38.54
CA THR A 11 -26.07 -11.24 39.27
C THR A 11 -24.95 -11.90 38.45
N PRO A 12 -23.77 -12.17 39.04
CA PRO A 12 -22.67 -12.80 38.33
C PRO A 12 -22.82 -14.33 38.38
N VAL A 13 -23.03 -14.97 37.23
CA VAL A 13 -22.82 -16.42 37.11
C VAL A 13 -21.37 -16.64 36.74
N VAL A 14 -20.60 -17.11 37.72
CA VAL A 14 -19.27 -17.67 37.53
C VAL A 14 -19.44 -19.00 36.80
N GLU A 15 -19.20 -19.02 35.50
CA GLU A 15 -18.96 -20.26 34.74
C GLU A 15 -17.55 -20.21 34.16
N THR A 16 -16.66 -20.84 34.92
CA THR A 16 -15.50 -21.62 34.47
C THR A 16 -14.90 -21.26 33.12
N ALA A 17 -13.76 -20.57 33.17
CA ALA A 17 -12.79 -20.50 32.09
C ALA A 17 -12.40 -21.93 31.67
N VAL A 18 -12.93 -22.37 30.54
CA VAL A 18 -12.26 -23.37 29.72
C VAL A 18 -11.44 -22.55 28.73
N GLU A 19 -10.15 -22.37 29.02
CA GLU A 19 -9.17 -21.97 28.01
C GLU A 19 -9.18 -23.06 26.94
N GLY A 20 -10.03 -22.89 25.94
CA GLY A 20 -9.92 -23.60 24.69
C GLY A 20 -8.59 -23.20 24.09
N HIS A 21 -7.57 -24.03 24.29
CA HIS A 21 -6.38 -24.04 23.47
C HIS A 21 -6.86 -24.34 22.05
N THR A 22 -7.21 -23.30 21.31
CA THR A 22 -7.41 -23.39 19.87
C THR A 22 -6.04 -23.73 19.31
N ASP A 23 -5.83 -25.02 19.07
CA ASP A 23 -4.78 -25.48 18.19
C ASP A 23 -5.06 -24.81 16.83
N GLN A 24 -4.47 -23.63 16.63
CA GLN A 24 -4.58 -22.90 15.39
C GLN A 24 -3.86 -23.76 14.36
N VAL A 25 -4.61 -24.61 13.68
CA VAL A 25 -4.15 -25.29 12.48
C VAL A 25 -3.85 -24.18 11.48
N MET A 26 -2.59 -23.74 11.46
CA MET A 26 -2.10 -22.85 10.43
C MET A 26 -2.39 -23.54 9.09
N PRO A 27 -3.19 -22.93 8.21
CA PRO A 27 -3.48 -23.54 6.92
C PRO A 27 -2.15 -23.82 6.24
N MET A 28 -1.96 -25.05 5.77
CA MET A 28 -0.81 -25.35 4.93
C MET A 28 -0.87 -24.43 3.72
N GLY A 29 0.13 -23.57 3.58
CA GLY A 29 0.20 -22.62 2.48
C GLY A 29 0.29 -23.30 1.12
N PRO A 30 0.06 -22.56 0.04
CA PRO A 30 0.22 -23.07 -1.30
C PRO A 30 1.64 -23.60 -1.52
N MET A 31 1.77 -24.59 -2.41
CA MET A 31 3.04 -25.21 -2.76
C MET A 31 3.76 -24.39 -3.83
N HIS A 32 5.02 -24.05 -3.57
CA HIS A 32 5.91 -23.42 -4.55
C HIS A 32 7.32 -23.99 -4.42
N CYS A 33 8.00 -24.25 -5.54
CA CYS A 33 9.31 -24.92 -5.58
C CYS A 33 9.35 -26.27 -4.84
N GLY A 34 8.23 -26.98 -4.73
CA GLY A 34 8.16 -28.26 -4.03
C GLY A 34 8.12 -28.16 -2.50
N ALA A 35 7.94 -26.96 -1.93
CA ALA A 35 7.75 -26.75 -0.50
C ALA A 35 6.49 -25.91 -0.23
N ASN A 36 5.88 -26.10 0.93
CA ASN A 36 4.76 -25.25 1.36
C ASN A 36 5.30 -23.85 1.68
N MET A 37 4.65 -22.83 1.14
CA MET A 37 4.96 -21.45 1.48
C MET A 37 4.52 -21.17 2.93
N ALA A 38 5.25 -20.28 3.60
CA ALA A 38 4.91 -19.82 4.94
C ALA A 38 4.25 -18.44 4.86
N ILE A 39 3.29 -18.14 5.73
CA ILE A 39 2.77 -16.77 5.84
C ILE A 39 3.94 -15.92 6.35
N SER A 40 4.44 -15.00 5.54
CA SER A 40 5.26 -13.92 6.08
C SER A 40 4.31 -12.93 6.73
N ALA A 41 4.15 -13.05 8.04
CA ALA A 41 3.63 -11.94 8.82
C ALA A 41 4.58 -10.76 8.54
N GLY A 42 4.06 -9.70 7.93
CA GLY A 42 4.72 -8.40 7.94
C GLY A 42 5.10 -8.08 9.40
N PRO A 43 6.15 -7.28 9.63
CA PRO A 43 6.61 -7.05 10.98
C PRO A 43 5.44 -6.57 11.83
N THR A 44 5.18 -7.26 12.94
CA THR A 44 4.27 -6.82 14.01
C THR A 44 4.89 -5.57 14.65
N TYR A 45 4.92 -4.47 13.89
CA TYR A 45 5.66 -3.28 14.26
C TYR A 45 4.69 -2.19 14.66
N ASP A 46 4.30 -2.27 15.93
CA ASP A 46 3.82 -1.18 16.78
C ASP A 46 4.84 -0.01 16.90
N SER A 47 5.71 0.21 15.92
CA SER A 47 6.79 1.18 16.02
C SER A 47 6.74 2.32 14.99
N MET A 48 5.74 2.36 14.09
CA MET A 48 5.53 3.51 13.22
C MET A 48 4.06 3.93 13.20
N LYS A 49 3.54 4.38 14.35
CA LYS A 49 2.16 4.90 14.51
C LYS A 49 1.83 6.13 13.65
N TRP A 50 2.82 6.74 13.01
CA TRP A 50 2.70 7.95 12.21
C TRP A 50 2.72 7.70 10.69
N VAL A 51 2.96 6.46 10.26
CA VAL A 51 2.80 6.06 8.87
C VAL A 51 1.53 5.21 8.78
N SER A 52 0.50 5.73 8.10
CA SER A 52 -0.59 4.87 7.62
C SER A 52 -0.02 4.03 6.48
N VAL A 53 0.77 3.01 6.82
CA VAL A 53 1.13 1.98 5.85
C VAL A 53 -0.19 1.28 5.56
N GLU A 54 -0.64 1.33 4.30
CA GLU A 54 -1.65 0.43 3.73
C GLU A 54 -1.49 -0.95 4.42
N PRO A 55 -2.55 -1.63 4.89
CA PRO A 55 -2.40 -2.91 5.58
C PRO A 55 -1.44 -3.79 4.78
N ILE A 56 -0.33 -4.18 5.41
CA ILE A 56 0.60 -5.14 4.82
C ILE A 56 -0.20 -6.43 4.81
N TRP A 57 -0.88 -6.68 3.68
CA TRP A 57 -1.70 -7.86 3.49
C TRP A 57 -0.83 -9.09 3.78
N PRO A 58 -1.34 -10.08 4.53
CA PRO A 58 -0.56 -11.29 4.79
C PRO A 58 -0.17 -11.88 3.43
N GLU A 59 1.10 -12.21 3.23
CA GLU A 59 1.58 -12.80 1.98
C GLU A 59 2.22 -14.15 2.27
N TRP A 60 1.97 -15.12 1.41
CA TRP A 60 2.72 -16.37 1.37
C TRP A 60 4.12 -16.08 0.83
N ALA A 61 5.15 -16.60 1.49
CA ALA A 61 6.54 -16.51 1.08
C ALA A 61 7.14 -17.91 0.87
N CYS A 62 7.83 -18.09 -0.26
CA CYS A 62 8.63 -19.27 -0.56
C CYS A 62 10.10 -18.99 -0.26
N GLY A 63 10.86 -20.01 0.19
CA GLY A 63 12.31 -19.90 0.41
C GLY A 63 13.12 -19.52 -0.85
N CYS A 64 12.54 -19.62 -2.05
CA CYS A 64 13.17 -19.16 -3.29
C CYS A 64 13.03 -17.63 -3.52
N GLY A 65 12.31 -16.91 -2.65
CA GLY A 65 12.05 -15.47 -2.78
C GLY A 65 10.74 -15.10 -3.49
N PHE A 66 9.94 -16.09 -3.94
CA PHE A 66 8.61 -15.83 -4.49
C PHE A 66 7.62 -15.46 -3.38
N ARG A 67 6.77 -14.47 -3.64
CA ARG A 67 5.74 -13.99 -2.70
C ARG A 67 4.39 -13.88 -3.41
N MET A 68 3.32 -14.27 -2.74
CA MET A 68 1.95 -14.13 -3.25
C MET A 68 1.02 -13.68 -2.13
N ASP A 69 0.05 -12.84 -2.46
CA ASP A 69 -0.98 -12.41 -1.52
C ASP A 69 -1.74 -13.64 -0.96
N ILE A 70 -2.10 -13.61 0.32
CA ILE A 70 -2.85 -14.70 0.97
C ILE A 70 -4.22 -14.92 0.31
N ASP A 71 -4.81 -13.85 -0.22
CA ASP A 71 -6.10 -13.85 -0.90
C ASP A 71 -5.97 -14.00 -2.43
N ALA A 72 -4.75 -14.15 -2.96
CA ALA A 72 -4.55 -14.39 -4.39
C ALA A 72 -4.95 -15.83 -4.76
N VAL A 73 -6.22 -16.01 -5.10
CA VAL A 73 -6.79 -17.25 -5.65
C VAL A 73 -6.24 -17.54 -7.06
N ASP A 74 -5.79 -16.53 -7.79
CA ASP A 74 -5.11 -16.66 -9.09
C ASP A 74 -3.87 -15.75 -9.18
N PRO A 75 -2.65 -16.31 -9.05
CA PRO A 75 -1.42 -15.53 -9.12
C PRO A 75 -1.20 -14.87 -10.49
N VAL A 76 -1.77 -15.41 -11.57
CA VAL A 76 -1.67 -14.83 -12.92
C VAL A 76 -2.47 -13.53 -12.98
N SER A 77 -3.70 -13.52 -12.47
CA SER A 77 -4.52 -12.31 -12.35
C SER A 77 -3.83 -11.23 -11.50
N GLY A 78 -3.16 -11.61 -10.40
CA GLY A 78 -2.40 -10.65 -9.58
C GLY A 78 -1.28 -9.95 -10.35
N VAL A 79 -0.50 -10.71 -11.13
CA VAL A 79 0.56 -10.15 -11.99
C VAL A 79 -0.03 -9.23 -13.07
N TRP A 80 -1.16 -9.63 -13.69
CA TRP A 80 -1.84 -8.80 -14.69
C TRP A 80 -2.34 -7.47 -14.11
N ILE A 81 -2.97 -7.49 -12.93
CA ILE A 81 -3.43 -6.28 -12.24
C ILE A 81 -2.23 -5.37 -11.93
N ALA A 82 -1.14 -5.92 -11.42
CA ALA A 82 0.08 -5.15 -11.15
C ALA A 82 0.68 -4.53 -12.43
N ALA A 83 0.69 -5.28 -13.54
CA ALA A 83 1.15 -4.79 -14.83
C ALA A 83 0.27 -3.65 -15.36
N LEU A 84 -1.05 -3.78 -15.28
CA LEU A 84 -2.00 -2.73 -15.66
C LEU A 84 -1.84 -1.48 -14.79
N ARG A 85 -1.64 -1.65 -13.47
CA ARG A 85 -1.38 -0.52 -12.56
C ARG A 85 -0.08 0.19 -12.92
N ARG A 86 0.98 -0.55 -13.22
CA ARG A 86 2.24 0.03 -13.70
C ARG A 86 2.04 0.80 -15.00
N GLN A 87 1.33 0.23 -15.97
CA GLN A 87 1.05 0.88 -17.26
C GLN A 87 0.27 2.19 -17.06
N SER A 88 -0.76 2.16 -16.21
CA SER A 88 -1.54 3.35 -15.84
C SER A 88 -0.66 4.42 -15.19
N LEU A 89 0.17 4.06 -14.21
CA LEU A 89 1.09 5.02 -13.57
C LEU A 89 2.12 5.59 -14.55
N GLN A 90 2.62 4.78 -15.49
CA GLN A 90 3.53 5.26 -16.53
C GLN A 90 2.84 6.27 -17.47
N HIS A 91 1.57 6.04 -17.78
CA HIS A 91 0.77 6.97 -18.57
C HIS A 91 0.54 8.29 -17.84
N GLU A 92 0.11 8.24 -16.57
CA GLU A 92 -0.08 9.44 -15.73
C GLU A 92 1.22 10.22 -15.54
N LEU A 93 2.35 9.53 -15.35
CA LEU A 93 3.67 10.17 -15.27
C LEU A 93 4.01 10.91 -16.57
N ALA A 94 3.74 10.31 -17.73
CA ALA A 94 3.99 10.96 -19.01
C ALA A 94 3.12 12.22 -19.20
N ILE A 95 1.85 12.18 -18.77
CA ILE A 95 0.96 13.36 -18.78
C ILE A 95 1.50 14.44 -17.85
N ALA A 96 1.90 14.07 -16.63
CA ALA A 96 2.44 15.00 -15.64
C ALA A 96 3.73 15.68 -16.15
N GLN A 97 4.64 14.91 -16.76
CA GLN A 97 5.87 15.44 -17.35
C GLN A 97 5.59 16.42 -18.50
N ASN A 98 4.68 16.07 -19.41
CA ASN A 98 4.30 16.96 -20.51
C ASN A 98 3.64 18.26 -19.99
N THR A 99 2.79 18.14 -18.97
CA THR A 99 2.15 19.29 -18.32
C THR A 99 3.17 20.21 -17.66
N LEU A 100 4.14 19.64 -16.95
CA LEU A 100 5.23 20.38 -16.33
C LEU A 100 6.06 21.12 -17.37
N GLN A 101 6.47 20.44 -18.45
CA GLN A 101 7.25 21.04 -19.54
C GLN A 101 6.49 22.22 -20.19
N LEU A 102 5.18 22.07 -20.40
CA LEU A 102 4.35 23.15 -20.94
C LEU A 102 4.25 24.33 -19.96
N ALA A 103 4.07 24.05 -18.67
CA ALA A 103 3.98 25.09 -17.64
C ALA A 103 5.28 25.90 -17.55
N PHE A 104 6.44 25.23 -17.55
CA PHE A 104 7.76 25.88 -17.56
C PHE A 104 7.94 26.75 -18.80
N ARG A 105 7.64 26.24 -19.99
CA ARG A 105 7.73 27.03 -21.23
C ARG A 105 6.84 28.27 -21.19
N LYS A 106 5.60 28.15 -20.71
CA LYS A 106 4.69 29.29 -20.57
C LYS A 106 5.19 30.32 -19.55
N ALA A 107 5.74 29.88 -18.43
CA ALA A 107 6.29 30.77 -17.42
C ALA A 107 7.49 31.57 -17.97
N VAL A 108 8.41 30.90 -18.67
CA VAL A 108 9.55 31.56 -19.33
C VAL A 108 9.08 32.53 -20.42
N GLN A 109 8.09 32.16 -21.23
CA GLN A 109 7.48 33.06 -22.21
C GLN A 109 6.83 34.30 -21.58
N ALA A 110 6.32 34.17 -20.35
CA ALA A 110 5.80 35.28 -19.56
C ALA A 110 6.90 36.12 -18.85
N GLY A 111 8.18 35.78 -19.06
CA GLY A 111 9.33 36.51 -18.53
C GLY A 111 9.85 36.01 -17.18
N ALA A 112 9.37 34.87 -16.69
CA ALA A 112 9.94 34.26 -15.49
C ALA A 112 11.35 33.72 -15.75
N GLU A 113 12.25 33.99 -14.81
CA GLU A 113 13.64 33.53 -14.88
C GLU A 113 13.70 32.00 -14.61
N PRO A 114 14.34 31.20 -15.48
CA PRO A 114 14.39 29.75 -15.35
C PRO A 114 14.95 29.24 -14.01
N GLY A 115 16.02 29.84 -13.49
CA GLY A 115 16.62 29.46 -12.20
C GLY A 115 15.68 29.65 -11.02
N ALA A 116 14.98 30.78 -10.95
CA ALA A 116 13.96 31.07 -9.95
C ALA A 116 12.77 30.10 -10.06
N LEU A 117 12.39 29.70 -11.28
CA LEU A 117 11.37 28.67 -11.49
C LEU A 117 11.82 27.30 -10.96
N ALA A 118 13.08 26.90 -11.14
CA ALA A 118 13.61 25.67 -10.55
C ALA A 118 13.48 25.65 -9.04
N GLU A 119 13.94 26.74 -8.40
CA GLU A 119 14.00 26.86 -6.95
C GLU A 119 12.60 26.73 -6.35
N VAL A 120 11.62 27.43 -6.91
CA VAL A 120 10.22 27.36 -6.46
C VAL A 120 9.58 26.00 -6.75
N ALA A 121 9.88 25.39 -7.91
CA ALA A 121 9.32 24.11 -8.29
C ALA A 121 10.03 22.91 -7.65
N GLY A 122 11.14 23.11 -6.93
CA GLY A 122 11.98 22.04 -6.39
C GLY A 122 12.60 21.14 -7.48
N VAL A 123 12.77 21.67 -8.69
CA VAL A 123 13.36 20.94 -9.83
C VAL A 123 14.85 21.24 -9.89
N PRO A 124 15.74 20.23 -9.98
CA PRO A 124 17.17 20.46 -10.14
C PRO A 124 17.45 21.36 -11.34
N SER A 125 18.34 22.35 -11.17
CA SER A 125 18.61 23.32 -12.24
C SER A 125 19.11 22.68 -13.54
N ALA A 126 19.82 21.55 -13.43
CA ALA A 126 20.27 20.75 -14.58
C ALA A 126 19.11 20.16 -15.41
N ASP A 127 17.96 19.91 -14.79
CA ASP A 127 16.80 19.32 -15.45
C ASP A 127 15.93 20.37 -16.15
N ILE A 128 16.10 21.66 -15.84
CA ILE A 128 15.36 22.74 -16.49
C ILE A 128 15.73 22.86 -17.97
N GLU A 129 17.01 22.73 -18.31
CA GLU A 129 17.44 22.79 -19.72
C GLU A 129 16.75 21.72 -20.56
N ALA A 130 16.49 20.54 -19.98
CA ALA A 130 15.72 19.49 -20.62
C ALA A 130 14.23 19.83 -20.75
N LEU A 131 13.66 20.52 -19.76
CA LEU A 131 12.26 20.98 -19.79
C LEU A 131 12.02 22.17 -20.74
N LEU A 132 13.05 22.96 -21.04
CA LEU A 132 12.94 24.14 -21.90
C LEU A 132 13.40 23.92 -23.34
N ARG A 133 14.00 22.77 -23.65
CA ARG A 133 14.32 22.34 -25.02
C ARG A 133 13.07 21.91 -25.78
#